data_AF-A0A8H3GX50-F1
#
_entry.id   AF-A0A8H3GX50-F1
#
_cell.length_a   1.000
_cell.length_b   1.000
_cell.length_c   1.000
_cell.angle_alpha   90.00
_cell.angle_beta   90.00
_cell.angle_gamma   90.00
#
_symmetry.space_group_name_H-M   'P 1'
#
loop_
_entity.id
_entity.type
_entity.pdbx_description
1 polymer ?
#
loop_
_entity_poly.entity_id
_entity_poly.type
_entity_poly.pdbx_seq_one_letter_code
_entity_poly.pdbx_strand_id
1 'polypeptide(L)'
;MSEIRPDLDGNFSPTSPGEEREFEVDYTSAGPEPQPGVDGAPVRWYDADRAEPYTRIVPFAEKHDTSVEFFFQPLTLTALAIAMGIMAYIATSNDVLEEGLSLPSSLELILILERVSGRDKKRLGVYASICAFLVFSMIQFRDGPFIRPHPAFWRIVLGINLLYELALVFLLFQDLDSARTMMTYIDPTLGVPLPEKSYAEDCSLTVSNLWNAIDIFCLAHALGWFGKALILRDYWFCWILSIAFEFAEYSLQHQLPNFAECWWDHWVLDVLLCNWLGIYLGMQTCAYFEVKHFTWRSIHSTKGVRRKTKRVLKQFTPHDWTEFRWEGTSSFVSYCAVFMLLATFLAAELNPFYLKSLLWMEPSHPIIIS
;
A
#
# COMPACT_ATOMS: atom_id res chain seq x y z
N MET A 1 7.77 -67.89 -5.03
CA MET A 1 6.39 -68.31 -5.37
C MET A 1 5.45 -67.41 -4.58
N SER A 2 5.16 -66.22 -5.12
CA SER A 2 4.02 -65.93 -6.02
C SER A 2 2.70 -65.95 -5.24
N GLU A 3 2.20 -64.79 -4.80
CA GLU A 3 1.12 -64.00 -5.45
C GLU A 3 -0.26 -64.51 -4.92
N ILE A 4 -1.28 -63.74 -4.55
CA ILE A 4 -2.06 -62.74 -5.28
C ILE A 4 -2.97 -61.99 -4.27
N ARG A 5 -3.12 -60.66 -4.40
CA ARG A 5 -4.35 -59.91 -4.03
C ARG A 5 -4.94 -59.34 -5.32
N PRO A 6 -6.25 -59.45 -5.58
CA PRO A 6 -6.93 -58.63 -6.56
C PRO A 6 -7.68 -57.49 -5.87
N ASP A 7 -7.59 -56.27 -6.39
CA ASP A 7 -8.67 -55.74 -7.23
C ASP A 7 -8.31 -54.36 -7.78
N LEU A 8 -8.50 -54.27 -9.09
CA LEU A 8 -8.43 -53.10 -9.96
C LEU A 8 -9.77 -52.35 -9.91
N ASP A 9 -9.69 -51.02 -10.00
CA ASP A 9 -10.47 -50.15 -10.91
C ASP A 9 -10.07 -48.70 -10.55
N GLY A 10 -9.37 -47.91 -11.36
CA GLY A 10 -9.32 -47.89 -12.82
C GLY A 10 -10.28 -46.83 -13.36
N ASN A 11 -10.06 -45.55 -13.05
CA ASN A 11 -10.66 -44.47 -13.82
C ASN A 11 -9.64 -43.35 -14.07
N PHE A 12 -9.12 -43.34 -15.29
CA PHE A 12 -8.17 -42.37 -15.83
C PHE A 12 -8.83 -41.00 -16.02
N SER A 13 -8.09 -39.93 -15.71
CA SER A 13 -8.25 -38.63 -16.39
C SER A 13 -6.86 -38.00 -16.58
N PRO A 14 -6.56 -37.40 -17.75
CA PRO A 14 -5.19 -37.09 -18.16
C PRO A 14 -4.85 -35.62 -17.91
N THR A 15 -3.82 -35.34 -17.11
CA THR A 15 -3.07 -34.07 -17.17
C THR A 15 -1.67 -34.29 -16.61
N SER A 16 -0.67 -33.74 -17.32
CA SER A 16 0.79 -33.92 -17.21
C SER A 16 1.40 -34.20 -15.84
N PRO A 17 2.45 -35.04 -15.76
CA PRO A 17 3.35 -35.09 -14.62
C PRO A 17 4.35 -33.93 -14.72
N GLY A 18 4.11 -32.84 -14.00
CA GLY A 18 5.03 -31.72 -13.86
C GLY A 18 5.12 -31.32 -12.40
N GLU A 19 6.26 -31.65 -11.79
CA GLU A 19 6.88 -30.90 -10.69
C GLU A 19 6.02 -30.61 -9.44
N GLU A 20 5.74 -31.65 -8.64
CA GLU A 20 5.44 -31.48 -7.20
C GLU A 20 6.56 -32.08 -6.32
N ARG A 21 7.81 -32.02 -6.80
CA ARG A 21 8.99 -32.55 -6.08
C ARG A 21 10.09 -31.52 -5.78
N GLU A 22 9.74 -30.24 -5.66
CA GLU A 22 10.68 -29.18 -5.28
C GLU A 22 10.31 -28.54 -3.94
N PHE A 23 10.27 -29.28 -2.83
CA PHE A 23 10.37 -28.67 -1.49
C PHE A 23 10.87 -29.65 -0.42
N GLU A 24 11.66 -30.64 -0.81
CA GLU A 24 12.53 -31.39 0.11
C GLU A 24 13.97 -31.05 -0.24
N VAL A 25 14.60 -30.20 0.56
CA VAL A 25 16.05 -29.99 0.47
C VAL A 25 16.71 -31.24 1.04
N ASP A 26 17.02 -32.19 0.16
CA ASP A 26 17.83 -33.35 0.50
C ASP A 26 19.28 -32.91 0.70
N TYR A 27 19.69 -32.76 1.96
CA TYR A 27 21.09 -32.50 2.33
C TYR A 27 22.00 -33.73 2.18
N THR A 28 21.49 -34.88 1.72
CA THR A 28 22.26 -36.13 1.66
C THR A 28 22.67 -36.57 0.25
N SER A 29 22.26 -35.83 -0.78
CA SER A 29 22.65 -36.04 -2.18
C SER A 29 23.70 -35.02 -2.66
N ALA A 30 24.78 -34.84 -1.91
CA ALA A 30 25.99 -34.24 -2.47
C ALA A 30 26.71 -35.32 -3.28
N GLY A 31 26.51 -35.32 -4.60
CA GLY A 31 27.49 -35.94 -5.51
C GLY A 31 28.89 -35.35 -5.25
N PRO A 32 29.97 -36.03 -5.67
CA PRO A 32 31.32 -35.51 -5.46
C PRO A 32 31.41 -34.07 -5.97
N GLU A 33 31.90 -33.18 -5.09
CA GLU A 33 32.10 -31.76 -5.37
C GLU A 33 32.96 -31.64 -6.64
N PRO A 34 32.52 -30.90 -7.68
CA PRO A 34 33.32 -30.73 -8.89
C PRO A 34 34.63 -30.03 -8.52
N GLN A 35 35.76 -30.70 -8.76
CA GLN A 35 37.08 -30.12 -8.49
C GLN A 35 37.27 -28.91 -9.42
N PRO A 36 37.54 -27.70 -8.88
CA PRO A 36 37.77 -26.53 -9.72
C PRO A 36 39.11 -26.67 -10.45
N GLY A 37 39.04 -26.88 -11.77
CA GLY A 37 40.22 -26.92 -12.65
C GLY A 37 40.34 -28.23 -13.42
N VAL A 38 40.23 -28.14 -14.74
CA VAL A 38 40.78 -29.17 -15.62
C VAL A 38 42.31 -29.09 -15.45
N ASP A 39 42.93 -30.13 -14.91
CA ASP A 39 44.38 -30.30 -14.74
C ASP A 39 45.09 -29.57 -13.58
N GLY A 40 44.39 -29.23 -12.49
CA GLY A 40 45.05 -28.80 -11.23
C GLY A 40 45.58 -27.36 -11.22
N ALA A 41 45.21 -26.55 -12.22
CA ALA A 41 45.36 -25.10 -12.15
C ALA A 41 44.17 -24.48 -11.39
N PRO A 42 44.39 -23.65 -10.35
CA PRO A 42 43.30 -22.96 -9.67
C PRO A 42 42.63 -21.99 -10.66
N VAL A 43 41.39 -22.29 -11.04
CA VAL A 43 40.58 -21.44 -11.90
C VAL A 43 40.33 -20.14 -11.14
N ARG A 44 40.86 -19.03 -11.65
CA ARG A 44 40.59 -17.72 -11.07
C ARG A 44 39.13 -17.39 -11.37
N TRP A 45 38.43 -16.75 -10.44
CA TRP A 45 36.99 -16.49 -10.56
C TRP A 45 36.58 -15.67 -11.82
N TYR A 46 37.53 -14.99 -12.47
CA TYR A 46 37.34 -14.27 -13.73
C TYR A 46 37.65 -15.09 -14.99
N ASP A 47 38.33 -16.23 -14.87
CA ASP A 47 38.66 -17.14 -15.99
C ASP A 47 37.57 -18.21 -16.21
N ALA A 48 36.55 -18.23 -15.34
CA ALA A 48 35.43 -19.15 -15.44
C ALA A 48 34.51 -18.78 -16.62
N ASP A 49 34.26 -19.73 -17.53
CA ASP A 49 33.31 -19.56 -18.61
C ASP A 49 31.89 -19.40 -18.03
N ARG A 50 31.30 -18.21 -18.17
CA ARG A 50 29.98 -17.88 -17.60
C ARG A 50 28.80 -18.49 -18.37
N ALA A 51 29.07 -19.15 -19.49
CA ALA A 51 28.06 -19.89 -20.25
C ALA A 51 27.77 -21.27 -19.61
N GLU A 52 28.68 -21.81 -18.79
CA GLU A 52 28.50 -23.12 -18.16
C GLU A 52 27.59 -23.04 -16.91
N PRO A 53 26.70 -24.03 -16.69
CA PRO A 53 25.67 -23.95 -15.65
C PRO A 53 26.19 -23.89 -14.21
N TYR A 54 27.42 -24.37 -13.93
CA TYR A 54 28.01 -24.36 -12.58
C TYR A 54 28.78 -23.08 -12.24
N THR A 55 29.06 -22.24 -13.24
CA THR A 55 29.75 -20.93 -13.14
C THR A 55 28.81 -19.77 -13.47
N ARG A 56 27.63 -20.06 -14.04
CA ARG A 56 26.56 -19.09 -14.30
C ARG A 56 26.03 -18.54 -12.98
N ILE A 57 26.47 -17.33 -12.64
CA ILE A 57 25.90 -16.55 -11.53
C ILE A 57 24.52 -16.06 -11.97
N VAL A 58 23.47 -16.72 -11.48
CA VAL A 58 22.11 -16.21 -11.61
C VAL A 58 21.91 -15.13 -10.55
N PRO A 59 21.53 -13.89 -10.92
CA PRO A 59 21.23 -12.85 -9.95
C PRO A 59 20.20 -13.34 -8.93
N PHE A 60 20.38 -13.00 -7.66
CA PHE A 60 19.45 -13.37 -6.58
C PHE A 60 17.99 -13.01 -6.93
N ALA A 61 17.79 -11.87 -7.59
CA ALA A 61 16.49 -11.43 -8.07
C ALA A 61 15.87 -12.41 -9.08
N GLU A 62 16.63 -12.96 -10.02
CA GLU A 62 16.09 -13.88 -11.04
C GLU A 62 15.63 -15.23 -10.44
N LYS A 63 16.21 -15.64 -9.31
CA LYS A 63 15.82 -16.89 -8.61
C LYS A 63 14.67 -16.71 -7.61
N HIS A 64 14.51 -15.52 -7.03
CA HIS A 64 13.62 -15.29 -5.88
C HIS A 64 12.54 -14.23 -6.10
N ASP A 65 12.61 -13.44 -7.18
CA ASP A 65 11.65 -12.39 -7.50
C ASP A 65 10.69 -12.84 -8.60
N THR A 66 9.46 -13.18 -8.22
CA THR A 66 8.41 -13.61 -9.16
C THR A 66 7.98 -12.50 -10.12
N SER A 67 8.28 -11.23 -9.81
CA SER A 67 8.01 -10.12 -10.73
C SER A 67 8.98 -10.13 -11.91
N VAL A 68 10.19 -10.65 -11.75
CA VAL A 68 11.18 -10.73 -12.83
C VAL A 68 10.71 -11.72 -13.90
N GLU A 69 10.21 -12.90 -13.51
CA GLU A 69 9.64 -13.87 -14.44
C GLU A 69 8.41 -13.32 -15.18
N PHE A 70 7.57 -12.54 -14.48
CA PHE A 70 6.41 -11.88 -15.08
C PHE A 70 6.80 -10.77 -16.07
N PHE A 71 7.83 -9.97 -15.76
CA PHE A 71 8.19 -8.76 -16.50
C PHE A 71 9.41 -8.90 -17.42
N PHE A 72 10.22 -9.95 -17.38
CA PHE A 72 11.41 -10.11 -18.23
C PHE A 72 11.30 -11.32 -19.15
N GLN A 73 10.17 -11.40 -19.86
CA GLN A 73 10.02 -12.26 -21.03
C GLN A 73 10.41 -11.50 -22.31
N PRO A 74 10.79 -12.15 -23.43
CA PRO A 74 11.17 -11.44 -24.67
C PRO A 74 10.12 -10.46 -25.21
N LEU A 75 8.84 -10.61 -24.85
CA LEU A 75 7.78 -9.65 -25.18
C LEU A 75 7.77 -8.35 -24.35
N THR A 76 8.45 -8.31 -23.21
CA THR A 76 8.37 -7.16 -22.29
C THR A 76 9.40 -6.09 -22.59
N LEU A 77 10.60 -6.47 -23.06
CA LEU A 77 11.59 -5.53 -23.59
C LEU A 77 11.08 -4.85 -24.86
N THR A 78 10.36 -5.59 -25.71
CA THR A 78 9.68 -5.02 -26.88
C THR A 78 8.53 -4.10 -26.47
N ALA A 79 7.74 -4.47 -25.45
CA ALA A 79 6.73 -3.58 -24.88
C ALA A 79 7.33 -2.29 -24.28
N LEU A 80 8.46 -2.38 -23.58
CA LEU A 80 9.18 -1.22 -23.05
C LEU A 80 9.70 -0.31 -24.17
N ALA A 81 10.29 -0.88 -25.22
CA ALA A 81 10.73 -0.12 -26.39
C ALA A 81 9.56 0.59 -27.09
N ILE A 82 8.41 -0.09 -27.24
CA ILE A 82 7.18 0.50 -27.77
C ILE A 82 6.69 1.62 -26.85
N ALA A 83 6.66 1.42 -25.52
CA ALA A 83 6.23 2.43 -24.56
C ALA A 83 7.13 3.66 -24.58
N MET A 84 8.46 3.48 -24.61
CA MET A 84 9.41 4.59 -24.77
C MET A 84 9.25 5.28 -26.12
N GLY A 85 8.99 4.53 -27.19
CA GLY A 85 8.70 5.08 -28.53
C GLY A 85 7.43 5.92 -28.57
N ILE A 86 6.35 5.45 -27.93
CA ILE A 86 5.09 6.19 -27.78
C ILE A 86 5.31 7.46 -26.94
N MET A 87 6.03 7.38 -25.83
CA MET A 87 6.35 8.55 -25.02
C MET A 87 7.20 9.57 -25.80
N ALA A 88 8.22 9.11 -26.53
CA ALA A 88 9.06 9.97 -27.36
C ALA A 88 8.25 10.61 -28.49
N TYR A 89 7.33 9.86 -29.11
CA TYR A 89 6.42 10.38 -30.12
C TYR A 89 5.50 11.46 -29.53
N ILE A 90 4.79 11.18 -28.42
CA ILE A 90 3.90 12.15 -27.77
C ILE A 90 4.66 13.40 -27.31
N ALA A 91 5.89 13.25 -26.82
CA ALA A 91 6.72 14.37 -26.42
C ALA A 91 7.16 15.25 -27.61
N THR A 92 7.39 14.64 -28.77
CA THR A 92 7.91 15.33 -29.98
C THR A 92 6.83 15.70 -31.00
N SER A 93 5.62 15.16 -30.92
CA SER A 93 4.54 15.34 -31.91
C SER A 93 3.86 16.71 -31.88
N ASN A 94 4.55 17.75 -31.40
CA ASN A 94 4.03 19.11 -31.38
C ASN A 94 4.23 19.86 -32.70
N ASP A 95 5.08 19.36 -33.59
CA ASP A 95 5.34 20.01 -34.88
C ASP A 95 4.47 19.47 -36.02
N VAL A 96 3.71 18.38 -35.80
CA VAL A 96 2.95 17.68 -36.87
C VAL A 96 1.44 17.95 -36.80
N LEU A 97 0.92 18.48 -35.69
CA LEU A 97 -0.53 18.71 -35.52
C LEU A 97 -1.01 20.12 -35.92
N GLU A 98 -0.12 21.03 -36.32
CA GLU A 98 -0.53 22.24 -37.06
C GLU A 98 -0.83 21.97 -38.54
N GLU A 99 -0.35 20.84 -39.09
CA GLU A 99 -0.71 20.36 -40.42
C GLU A 99 -1.64 19.15 -40.29
N GLY A 100 -2.95 19.40 -40.38
CA GLY A 100 -4.01 18.41 -40.18
C GLY A 100 -3.86 17.13 -41.03
N LEU A 101 -3.25 16.10 -40.45
CA LEU A 101 -3.21 14.76 -41.02
C LEU A 101 -4.14 13.84 -40.23
N SER A 102 -5.20 13.38 -40.91
CA SER A 102 -6.15 12.39 -40.41
C SER A 102 -5.51 11.00 -40.33
N LEU A 103 -5.34 10.46 -39.13
CA LEU A 103 -4.90 9.07 -38.91
C LEU A 103 -6.10 8.08 -38.96
N PRO A 104 -5.89 6.83 -39.41
CA PRO A 104 -6.96 5.85 -39.56
C PRO A 104 -7.48 5.32 -38.22
N SER A 105 -8.78 5.08 -38.19
CA SER A 105 -9.64 4.77 -37.03
C SER A 105 -9.51 3.34 -36.48
N SER A 106 -8.29 2.83 -36.28
CA SER A 106 -8.07 1.46 -35.77
C SER A 106 -7.21 1.35 -34.50
N LEU A 107 -6.77 2.47 -33.91
CA LEU A 107 -6.24 2.51 -32.55
C LEU A 107 -7.08 3.45 -31.67
N GLU A 108 -8.19 2.94 -31.12
CA GLU A 108 -9.02 3.68 -30.15
C GLU A 108 -8.22 4.19 -28.94
N LEU A 109 -7.12 3.51 -28.57
CA LEU A 109 -6.25 3.93 -27.47
C LEU A 109 -5.49 5.25 -27.77
N ILE A 110 -5.14 5.49 -29.03
CA ILE A 110 -4.46 6.73 -29.44
C ILE A 110 -5.44 7.89 -29.45
N LEU A 111 -6.69 7.68 -29.86
CA LEU A 111 -7.74 8.71 -29.82
C LEU A 111 -8.09 9.15 -28.38
N ILE A 112 -8.03 8.24 -27.41
CA ILE A 112 -8.21 8.58 -25.99
C ILE A 112 -7.04 9.46 -25.52
N LEU A 113 -5.80 9.13 -25.90
CA LEU A 113 -4.61 9.92 -25.55
C LEU A 113 -4.56 11.27 -26.27
N GLU A 114 -5.01 11.35 -27.52
CA GLU A 114 -5.08 12.57 -28.34
C GLU A 114 -6.11 13.56 -27.76
N ARG A 115 -7.26 13.04 -27.28
CA ARG A 115 -8.30 13.84 -26.63
C ARG A 115 -7.90 14.33 -25.22
N VAL A 116 -6.94 13.65 -24.58
CA VAL A 116 -6.29 14.06 -23.32
C VAL A 116 -5.14 15.04 -23.58
N SER A 117 -4.41 14.89 -24.69
CA SER A 117 -3.22 15.68 -25.05
C SER A 117 -3.54 17.14 -25.39
N GLY A 118 -4.74 17.43 -25.90
CA GLY A 118 -5.16 18.79 -26.28
C GLY A 118 -5.34 19.80 -25.14
N ARG A 119 -5.09 19.46 -23.86
CA ARG A 119 -5.49 20.29 -22.70
C ARG A 119 -4.42 20.52 -21.62
N ASP A 120 -3.13 20.57 -21.97
CA ASP A 120 -1.99 21.15 -21.21
C ASP A 120 -0.78 20.19 -21.16
N LYS A 121 0.22 20.43 -22.03
CA LYS A 121 1.46 19.61 -22.12
C LYS A 121 2.21 19.47 -20.79
N LYS A 122 2.10 20.48 -19.92
CA LYS A 122 2.69 20.46 -18.56
C LYS A 122 2.09 19.36 -17.70
N ARG A 123 0.76 19.19 -17.71
CA ARG A 123 0.06 18.15 -16.95
C ARG A 123 0.39 16.77 -17.50
N LEU A 124 0.46 16.64 -18.83
CA LEU A 124 0.86 15.40 -19.48
C LEU A 124 2.29 14.99 -19.11
N GLY A 125 3.24 15.93 -19.08
CA GLY A 125 4.61 15.67 -18.64
C GLY A 125 4.66 15.17 -17.19
N VAL A 126 3.91 15.79 -16.27
CA VAL A 126 3.82 15.35 -14.87
C VAL A 126 3.25 13.93 -14.77
N TYR A 127 2.16 13.63 -15.46
CA TYR A 127 1.59 12.27 -15.47
C TYR A 127 2.56 11.24 -16.05
N ALA A 128 3.27 11.57 -17.13
CA ALA A 128 4.27 10.69 -17.72
C ALA A 128 5.43 10.42 -16.75
N SER A 129 5.93 11.45 -16.06
CA SER A 129 6.98 11.29 -15.03
C SER A 129 6.53 10.42 -13.86
N ILE A 130 5.30 10.62 -13.36
CA ILE A 130 4.71 9.78 -12.30
C ILE A 130 4.59 8.33 -12.77
N CYS A 131 4.02 8.10 -13.96
CA CYS A 131 3.88 6.75 -14.51
C CYS A 131 5.22 6.05 -14.71
N ALA A 132 6.23 6.76 -15.25
CA ALA A 132 7.56 6.22 -15.44
C ALA A 132 8.22 5.85 -14.08
N PHE A 133 8.07 6.71 -13.08
CA PHE A 133 8.54 6.43 -11.73
C PHE A 133 7.82 5.24 -11.10
N LEU A 134 6.50 5.11 -11.26
CA LEU A 134 5.75 3.97 -10.73
C LEU A 134 6.15 2.66 -11.40
N VAL A 135 6.38 2.66 -12.72
CA VAL A 135 6.92 1.50 -13.43
C VAL A 135 8.33 1.16 -12.94
N PHE A 136 9.19 2.16 -12.73
CA PHE A 136 10.51 1.94 -12.14
C PHE A 136 10.41 1.33 -10.74
N SER A 137 9.53 1.87 -9.88
CA SER A 137 9.31 1.37 -8.52
C SER A 137 8.83 -0.08 -8.54
N MET A 138 7.91 -0.42 -9.44
CA MET A 138 7.39 -1.77 -9.61
C MET A 138 8.49 -2.79 -9.95
N ILE A 139 9.45 -2.41 -10.78
CA ILE A 139 10.51 -3.30 -11.24
C ILE A 139 11.65 -3.37 -10.21
N GLN A 140 12.04 -2.24 -9.63
CA GLN A 140 13.30 -2.11 -8.90
C GLN A 140 13.15 -2.14 -7.38
N PHE A 141 11.96 -1.85 -6.84
CA PHE A 141 11.78 -1.88 -5.40
C PHE A 141 11.82 -3.33 -4.89
N ARG A 142 12.38 -3.50 -3.69
CA ARG A 142 12.43 -4.79 -3.03
C ARG A 142 11.05 -5.14 -2.49
N ASP A 143 10.77 -6.44 -2.40
CA ASP A 143 9.53 -6.89 -1.78
C ASP A 143 9.50 -6.54 -0.30
N GLY A 144 8.41 -5.90 0.09
CA GLY A 144 8.09 -5.63 1.48
C GLY A 144 7.43 -6.83 2.17
N PRO A 145 6.93 -6.65 3.40
CA PRO A 145 6.20 -7.70 4.12
C PRO A 145 4.87 -8.08 3.44
N PHE A 146 4.37 -7.24 2.53
CA PHE A 146 3.17 -7.48 1.76
C PHE A 146 3.49 -8.17 0.43
N ILE A 147 3.06 -9.43 0.29
CA ILE A 147 3.34 -10.25 -0.89
C ILE A 147 2.12 -10.34 -1.82
N ARG A 148 0.90 -10.16 -1.29
CA ARG A 148 -0.36 -10.49 -2.01
C ARG A 148 -1.29 -9.28 -2.11
N PRO A 149 -1.97 -9.02 -3.26
CA PRO A 149 -2.30 -9.98 -4.30
C PRO A 149 -1.13 -10.33 -5.24
N HIS A 150 -0.18 -9.42 -5.43
CA HIS A 150 1.09 -9.66 -6.13
C HIS A 150 2.15 -8.66 -5.63
N PRO A 151 3.44 -9.00 -5.57
CA PRO A 151 4.46 -8.08 -5.07
C PRO A 151 4.58 -6.78 -5.89
N ALA A 152 4.43 -6.88 -7.22
CA ALA A 152 4.41 -5.70 -8.10
C ALA A 152 3.35 -4.65 -7.70
N PHE A 153 2.18 -5.07 -7.22
CA PHE A 153 1.15 -4.15 -6.75
C PHE A 153 1.64 -3.37 -5.51
N TRP A 154 2.25 -4.05 -4.55
CA TRP A 154 2.77 -3.39 -3.34
C TRP A 154 3.98 -2.51 -3.60
N ARG A 155 4.82 -2.87 -4.59
CA ARG A 155 5.91 -2.00 -5.04
C ARG A 155 5.40 -0.71 -5.65
N ILE A 156 4.31 -0.75 -6.44
CA ILE A 156 3.63 0.45 -6.93
C ILE A 156 3.06 1.27 -5.76
N VAL A 157 2.39 0.63 -4.79
CA VAL A 157 1.87 1.32 -3.60
C VAL A 157 3.00 2.01 -2.82
N LEU A 158 4.13 1.34 -2.64
CA LEU A 158 5.32 1.93 -2.03
C LEU A 158 5.86 3.11 -2.87
N GLY A 159 5.85 2.99 -4.20
CA GLY A 159 6.18 4.10 -5.12
C GLY A 159 5.26 5.30 -4.95
N ILE A 160 3.94 5.09 -4.85
CA ILE A 160 2.96 6.14 -4.58
C ILE A 160 3.24 6.81 -3.23
N ASN A 161 3.50 6.02 -2.18
CA ASN A 161 3.83 6.56 -0.85
C ASN A 161 5.12 7.40 -0.89
N LEU A 162 6.13 6.98 -1.64
CA LEU A 162 7.37 7.77 -1.79
C LEU A 162 7.14 9.06 -2.59
N LEU A 163 6.31 9.04 -3.63
CA LEU A 163 5.92 10.28 -4.34
C LEU A 163 5.17 11.25 -3.41
N TYR A 164 4.26 10.72 -2.59
CA TYR A 164 3.55 11.51 -1.58
C TYR A 164 4.53 12.12 -0.56
N GLU A 165 5.47 11.34 -0.04
CA GLU A 165 6.50 11.82 0.89
C GLU A 165 7.37 12.90 0.25
N LEU A 166 7.81 12.72 -0.99
CA LEU A 166 8.58 13.73 -1.73
C LEU A 166 7.77 15.01 -1.92
N ALA A 167 6.46 14.91 -2.17
CA ALA A 167 5.58 16.06 -2.27
C ALA A 167 5.43 16.78 -0.91
N LEU A 168 5.32 16.05 0.20
CA LEU A 168 5.31 16.63 1.54
C LEU A 168 6.62 17.31 1.90
N VAL A 169 7.76 16.68 1.61
CA VAL A 169 9.08 17.29 1.80
C VAL A 169 9.22 18.56 0.96
N PHE A 170 8.78 18.53 -0.30
CA PHE A 170 8.76 19.73 -1.14
C PHE A 170 7.88 20.83 -0.52
N LEU A 171 6.68 20.48 -0.06
CA LEU A 171 5.73 21.39 0.57
C LEU A 171 6.29 22.01 1.86
N LEU A 172 7.05 21.24 2.64
CA LEU A 172 7.71 21.69 3.87
C LEU A 172 8.68 22.86 3.64
N PHE A 173 9.28 22.96 2.45
CA PHE A 173 10.19 24.06 2.09
C PHE A 173 9.47 25.25 1.43
N GLN A 174 8.16 25.19 1.20
CA GLN A 174 7.41 26.32 0.64
C GLN A 174 6.98 27.30 1.73
N ASP A 175 6.88 28.58 1.38
CA ASP A 175 6.14 29.54 2.20
C ASP A 175 4.63 29.26 2.13
N LEU A 176 3.90 29.74 3.14
CA LEU A 176 2.47 29.44 3.32
C LEU A 176 1.61 29.93 2.13
N ASP A 177 1.93 31.10 1.57
CA ASP A 177 1.14 31.69 0.49
C ASP A 177 1.40 30.98 -0.85
N SER A 178 2.67 30.61 -1.12
CA SER A 178 3.03 29.74 -2.24
C SER A 178 2.37 28.37 -2.09
N ALA A 179 2.41 27.76 -0.91
CA ALA A 179 1.78 26.46 -0.66
C ALA A 179 0.27 26.47 -0.95
N ARG A 180 -0.45 27.51 -0.50
CA ARG A 180 -1.88 27.71 -0.81
C ARG A 180 -2.12 27.89 -2.30
N THR A 181 -1.30 28.70 -2.97
CA THR A 181 -1.37 28.88 -4.43
C THR A 181 -1.14 27.55 -5.14
N MET A 182 -0.24 26.71 -4.63
CA MET A 182 0.03 25.40 -5.23
C MET A 182 -1.12 24.42 -5.07
N MET A 183 -1.89 24.49 -3.97
CA MET A 183 -3.10 23.69 -3.82
C MET A 183 -4.11 23.95 -4.94
N THR A 184 -4.15 25.17 -5.50
CA THR A 184 -5.03 25.51 -6.64
C THR A 184 -4.71 24.73 -7.93
N TYR A 185 -3.48 24.21 -8.07
CA TYR A 185 -3.13 23.33 -9.20
C TYR A 185 -3.75 21.95 -9.09
N ILE A 186 -4.08 21.51 -7.88
CA ILE A 186 -4.74 20.24 -7.60
C ILE A 186 -6.24 20.40 -7.78
N ASP A 187 -6.82 21.40 -7.10
CA ASP A 187 -8.22 21.78 -7.26
C ASP A 187 -8.36 23.31 -7.32
N PRO A 188 -8.90 23.88 -8.41
CA PRO A 188 -9.02 25.34 -8.59
C PRO A 188 -9.96 26.02 -7.58
N THR A 189 -10.75 25.25 -6.81
CA THR A 189 -11.64 25.78 -5.76
C THR A 189 -10.93 26.03 -4.43
N LEU A 190 -9.68 25.56 -4.27
CA LEU A 190 -8.86 25.78 -3.08
C LEU A 190 -8.22 27.18 -3.04
N GLY A 191 -7.57 27.52 -1.93
CA GLY A 191 -6.91 28.81 -1.76
C GLY A 191 -7.85 29.94 -1.29
N VAL A 192 -9.05 29.59 -0.82
CA VAL A 192 -10.02 30.51 -0.21
C VAL A 192 -10.04 30.27 1.29
N PRO A 193 -10.00 31.33 2.14
CA PRO A 193 -10.09 31.15 3.58
C PRO A 193 -11.41 30.48 3.97
N LEU A 194 -11.32 29.43 4.78
CA LEU A 194 -12.47 28.70 5.29
C LEU A 194 -13.16 29.48 6.41
N PRO A 195 -14.50 29.43 6.51
CA PRO A 195 -15.20 29.93 7.69
C PRO A 195 -14.78 29.11 8.92
N GLU A 196 -14.50 29.81 10.03
CA GLU A 196 -14.28 29.14 11.31
C GLU A 196 -15.58 28.45 11.75
N LYS A 197 -15.52 27.15 12.03
CA LYS A 197 -16.66 26.36 12.48
C LYS A 197 -16.34 25.81 13.88
N SER A 198 -17.22 26.08 14.84
CA SER A 198 -17.21 25.44 16.15
C SER A 198 -18.38 24.48 16.23
N TYR A 199 -18.15 23.28 16.73
CA TYR A 199 -19.21 22.27 16.96
C TYR A 199 -19.83 22.39 18.35
N ALA A 200 -19.23 23.19 19.24
CA ALA A 200 -19.67 23.43 20.61
C ALA A 200 -20.65 24.60 20.78
N GLU A 201 -21.36 25.03 19.74
CA GLU A 201 -22.30 26.17 19.82
C GLU A 201 -23.53 25.88 20.70
N ASP A 202 -24.09 24.66 20.65
CA ASP A 202 -25.19 24.20 21.51
C ASP A 202 -24.96 22.76 22.00
N CYS A 203 -24.47 22.64 23.24
CA CYS A 203 -24.20 21.36 23.88
C CYS A 203 -25.37 20.80 24.70
N SER A 204 -26.59 21.31 24.52
CA SER A 204 -27.75 20.74 25.17
C SER A 204 -28.03 19.31 24.67
N LEU A 205 -28.27 18.39 25.62
CA LEU A 205 -28.57 16.98 25.33
C LEU A 205 -30.01 16.81 24.81
N THR A 206 -30.27 17.33 23.62
CA THR A 206 -31.52 17.12 22.89
C THR A 206 -31.35 16.02 21.85
N VAL A 207 -32.43 15.31 21.51
CA VAL A 207 -32.40 14.25 20.50
C VAL A 207 -31.97 14.80 19.13
N SER A 208 -32.35 16.03 18.80
CA SER A 208 -31.92 16.70 17.56
C SER A 208 -30.42 16.95 17.53
N ASN A 209 -29.83 17.45 18.62
CA ASN A 209 -28.40 17.75 18.68
C ASN A 209 -27.58 16.46 18.61
N LEU A 210 -28.01 15.41 19.31
CA LEU A 210 -27.36 14.11 19.24
C LEU A 210 -27.44 13.50 17.84
N TRP A 211 -28.59 13.60 17.18
CA TRP A 211 -28.74 13.09 15.81
C TRP A 211 -27.89 13.87 14.79
N ASN A 212 -27.72 15.18 14.99
CA ASN A 212 -26.87 16.01 14.15
C ASN A 212 -25.37 15.76 14.37
N ALA A 213 -24.98 15.32 15.57
CA ALA A 213 -23.59 14.95 15.88
C ALA A 213 -23.21 13.55 15.37
N ILE A 214 -24.18 12.64 15.20
CA ILE A 214 -23.93 11.33 14.57
C ILE A 214 -23.82 11.51 13.05
N ASP A 215 -22.63 11.86 12.58
CA ASP A 215 -22.35 12.12 11.18
C ASP A 215 -21.20 11.26 10.62
N ILE A 216 -20.56 11.73 9.54
CA ILE A 216 -19.44 11.03 8.92
C ILE A 216 -18.21 10.95 9.83
N PHE A 217 -18.05 11.86 10.80
CA PHE A 217 -16.94 11.86 11.74
C PHE A 217 -17.03 10.67 12.70
N CYS A 218 -18.23 10.28 13.15
CA CYS A 218 -18.43 9.04 13.93
C CYS A 218 -17.90 7.79 13.18
N LEU A 219 -18.19 7.71 11.88
CA LEU A 219 -17.72 6.62 11.04
C LEU A 219 -16.21 6.70 10.81
N ALA A 220 -15.66 7.90 10.60
CA ALA A 220 -14.22 8.13 10.47
C ALA A 220 -13.47 7.76 11.75
N HIS A 221 -13.98 8.12 12.93
CA HIS A 221 -13.45 7.72 14.22
C HIS A 221 -13.45 6.19 14.37
N ALA A 222 -14.60 5.54 14.17
CA ALA A 222 -14.69 4.08 14.31
C ALA A 222 -13.76 3.33 13.32
N LEU A 223 -13.70 3.76 12.06
CA LEU A 223 -12.82 3.14 11.05
C LEU A 223 -11.34 3.47 11.28
N GLY A 224 -11.03 4.69 11.71
CA GLY A 224 -9.69 5.13 12.04
C GLY A 224 -9.12 4.32 13.20
N TRP A 225 -9.89 4.14 14.27
CA TRP A 225 -9.50 3.33 15.42
C TRP A 225 -9.44 1.85 15.12
N PHE A 226 -10.31 1.34 14.25
CA PHE A 226 -10.18 0.00 13.70
C PHE A 226 -8.84 -0.20 12.97
N GLY A 227 -8.48 0.73 12.07
CA GLY A 227 -7.20 0.69 11.35
C GLY A 227 -5.99 0.78 12.29
N LYS A 228 -6.03 1.71 13.24
CA LYS A 228 -4.99 1.88 14.28
C LYS A 228 -4.80 0.61 15.09
N ALA A 229 -5.87 -0.04 15.51
CA ALA A 229 -5.81 -1.30 16.25
C ALA A 229 -5.16 -2.44 15.43
N LEU A 230 -5.37 -2.49 14.12
CA LEU A 230 -4.68 -3.46 13.25
C LEU A 230 -3.16 -3.19 13.09
N ILE A 231 -2.76 -1.93 13.19
CA ILE A 231 -1.35 -1.49 13.08
C ILE A 231 -0.61 -1.70 14.41
N LEU A 232 -1.15 -1.15 15.50
CA LEU A 232 -0.52 -1.15 16.82
C LEU A 232 -0.66 -2.49 17.55
N ARG A 233 -1.76 -3.21 17.27
CA ARG A 233 -2.06 -4.57 17.78
C ARG A 233 -2.02 -4.71 19.31
N ASP A 234 -2.23 -3.62 20.03
CA ASP A 234 -2.28 -3.60 21.49
C ASP A 234 -3.48 -2.78 21.96
N TYR A 235 -4.35 -3.43 22.75
CA TYR A 235 -5.60 -2.82 23.22
C TYR A 235 -5.34 -1.61 24.12
N TRP A 236 -4.40 -1.72 25.06
CA TRP A 236 -4.13 -0.66 26.03
C TRP A 236 -3.43 0.52 25.38
N PHE A 237 -2.49 0.26 24.47
CA PHE A 237 -1.81 1.31 23.72
C PHE A 237 -2.81 2.13 22.89
N CYS A 238 -3.75 1.48 22.20
CA CYS A 238 -4.81 2.18 21.47
C CYS A 238 -5.72 2.98 22.40
N TRP A 239 -6.11 2.44 23.56
CA TRP A 239 -6.92 3.18 24.54
C TRP A 239 -6.21 4.41 25.10
N ILE A 240 -4.92 4.28 25.42
CA ILE A 240 -4.11 5.39 25.92
C ILE A 240 -4.02 6.48 24.85
N LEU A 241 -3.75 6.11 23.59
CA LEU A 241 -3.74 7.08 22.48
C LEU A 241 -5.11 7.73 22.28
N SER A 242 -6.21 6.97 22.40
CA SER A 242 -7.56 7.50 22.21
C SER A 242 -7.88 8.59 23.21
N ILE A 243 -7.63 8.31 24.50
CA ILE A 243 -7.83 9.29 25.55
C ILE A 243 -6.85 10.46 25.43
N ALA A 244 -5.58 10.20 25.05
CA ALA A 244 -4.58 11.24 24.87
C ALA A 244 -4.91 12.19 23.72
N PHE A 245 -5.54 11.69 22.66
CA PHE A 245 -5.98 12.50 21.53
C PHE A 245 -7.09 13.46 21.94
N GLU A 246 -8.13 13.02 22.67
CA GLU A 246 -9.15 13.93 23.22
C GLU A 246 -8.56 15.02 24.12
N PHE A 247 -7.58 14.66 24.96
CA PHE A 247 -6.90 15.65 25.79
C PHE A 247 -6.12 16.67 24.95
N ALA A 248 -5.54 16.23 23.83
CA ALA A 248 -4.88 17.13 22.90
C ALA A 248 -5.89 18.08 22.24
N GLU A 249 -7.05 17.59 21.82
CA GLU A 249 -8.12 18.43 21.26
C GLU A 249 -8.62 19.48 22.26
N TYR A 250 -8.96 19.06 23.49
CA TYR A 250 -9.33 20.01 24.56
C TYR A 250 -8.25 21.06 24.81
N SER A 251 -6.99 20.66 24.76
CA SER A 251 -5.86 21.56 25.00
C SER A 251 -5.65 22.53 23.83
N LEU A 252 -5.92 22.10 22.61
CA LEU A 252 -5.61 22.82 21.37
C LEU A 252 -6.82 23.51 20.71
N GLN A 253 -8.03 23.37 21.25
CA GLN A 253 -9.24 24.05 20.77
C GLN A 253 -9.12 25.58 20.64
N HIS A 254 -8.22 26.19 21.41
CA HIS A 254 -7.93 27.64 21.31
C HIS A 254 -7.11 28.00 20.07
N GLN A 255 -6.41 27.04 19.46
CA GLN A 255 -5.67 27.21 18.22
C GLN A 255 -6.50 26.79 17.00
N LEU A 256 -7.31 25.74 17.17
CA LEU A 256 -8.16 25.18 16.12
C LEU A 256 -9.62 25.13 16.61
N PRO A 257 -10.46 26.10 16.20
CA PRO A 257 -11.88 26.14 16.60
C PRO A 257 -12.67 24.87 16.24
N ASN A 258 -12.20 24.11 15.25
CA ASN A 258 -12.80 22.84 14.87
C ASN A 258 -12.73 21.77 15.98
N PHE A 259 -11.75 21.85 16.90
CA PHE A 259 -11.65 20.94 18.05
C PHE A 259 -12.56 21.34 19.22
N ALA A 260 -13.27 22.47 19.11
CA ALA A 260 -14.25 22.85 20.11
C ALA A 260 -15.54 22.05 19.85
N GLU A 261 -15.63 20.89 20.48
CA GLU A 261 -16.79 20.00 20.47
C GLU A 261 -17.41 19.91 21.87
N CYS A 262 -18.60 19.32 21.96
CA CYS A 262 -19.30 19.20 23.22
C CYS A 262 -18.65 18.14 24.12
N TRP A 263 -18.75 18.30 25.46
CA TRP A 263 -18.13 17.36 26.39
C TRP A 263 -18.60 15.91 26.20
N TRP A 264 -19.87 15.73 25.81
CA TRP A 264 -20.47 14.43 25.56
C TRP A 264 -20.07 13.87 24.19
N ASP A 265 -19.64 14.71 23.26
CA ASP A 265 -19.12 14.29 21.96
C ASP A 265 -17.78 13.60 22.17
N HIS A 266 -16.78 14.36 22.67
CA HIS A 266 -15.46 13.86 23.07
C HIS A 266 -15.50 12.56 23.89
N TRP A 267 -16.17 12.59 25.05
CA TRP A 267 -16.05 11.48 26.00
C TRP A 267 -17.01 10.33 25.71
N VAL A 268 -18.25 10.62 25.30
CA VAL A 268 -19.26 9.57 25.13
C VAL A 268 -19.28 9.09 23.70
N LEU A 269 -19.41 10.00 22.72
CA LEU A 269 -19.53 9.62 21.33
C LEU A 269 -18.19 9.15 20.76
N ASP A 270 -17.11 9.89 20.94
CA ASP A 270 -15.82 9.53 20.38
C ASP A 270 -15.14 8.45 21.20
N VAL A 271 -14.71 8.71 22.44
CA VAL A 271 -13.95 7.73 23.23
C VAL A 271 -14.73 6.44 23.49
N LEU A 272 -15.91 6.55 24.10
CA LEU A 272 -16.62 5.38 24.62
C LEU A 272 -17.39 4.60 23.54
N LEU A 273 -17.85 5.25 22.48
CA LEU A 273 -18.63 4.60 21.43
C LEU A 273 -17.78 4.35 20.18
N CYS A 274 -17.40 5.39 19.44
CA CYS A 274 -16.75 5.27 18.14
C CYS A 274 -15.36 4.64 18.24
N ASN A 275 -14.49 5.22 19.08
CA ASN A 275 -13.11 4.79 19.25
C ASN A 275 -13.04 3.40 19.88
N TRP A 276 -13.80 3.16 20.96
CA TRP A 276 -13.87 1.84 21.57
C TRP A 276 -14.39 0.77 20.61
N LEU A 277 -15.46 1.05 19.85
CA LEU A 277 -16.00 0.11 18.86
C LEU A 277 -14.94 -0.23 17.80
N GLY A 278 -14.23 0.77 17.30
CA GLY A 278 -13.13 0.59 16.36
C GLY A 278 -12.02 -0.29 16.94
N ILE A 279 -11.55 0.03 18.13
CA ILE A 279 -10.51 -0.74 18.84
C ILE A 279 -10.98 -2.18 19.06
N TYR A 280 -12.19 -2.39 19.57
CA TYR A 280 -12.74 -3.71 19.86
C TYR A 280 -12.82 -4.58 18.59
N LEU A 281 -13.38 -4.03 17.50
CA LEU A 281 -13.46 -4.74 16.22
C LEU A 281 -12.07 -5.00 15.61
N GLY A 282 -11.13 -4.07 15.77
CA GLY A 282 -9.75 -4.21 15.34
C GLY A 282 -9.04 -5.34 16.07
N MET A 283 -9.12 -5.36 17.40
CA MET A 283 -8.54 -6.42 18.23
C MET A 283 -9.18 -7.79 17.96
N GLN A 284 -10.50 -7.85 17.76
CA GLN A 284 -11.17 -9.08 17.38
C GLN A 284 -10.70 -9.60 16.01
N THR A 285 -10.38 -8.68 15.10
CA THR A 285 -9.82 -9.01 13.79
C THR A 285 -8.37 -9.50 13.90
N CYS A 286 -7.56 -8.88 14.77
CA CYS A 286 -6.20 -9.36 15.11
C CYS A 286 -6.25 -10.80 15.63
N ALA A 287 -7.10 -11.08 16.63
CA ALA A 287 -7.25 -12.41 17.20
C ALA A 287 -7.74 -13.44 16.16
N TYR A 288 -8.63 -13.02 15.25
CA TYR A 288 -9.08 -13.87 14.15
C TYR A 288 -7.95 -14.24 13.17
N PHE A 289 -7.02 -13.33 12.90
CA PHE A 289 -5.88 -13.61 12.02
C PHE A 289 -4.79 -14.43 12.69
N GLU A 290 -4.57 -14.26 13.99
CA GLU A 290 -3.60 -15.03 14.77
C GLU A 290 -3.91 -16.54 14.79
N VAL A 291 -5.18 -16.91 14.96
CA VAL A 291 -5.60 -18.32 15.12
C VAL A 291 -5.71 -19.06 13.77
N LYS A 292 -5.61 -18.35 12.64
CA LYS A 292 -6.01 -18.91 11.34
C LYS A 292 -4.83 -19.41 10.54
N HIS A 293 -4.72 -20.73 10.44
CA HIS A 293 -3.85 -21.37 9.46
C HIS A 293 -4.40 -21.22 8.03
N PHE A 294 -3.59 -20.68 7.13
CA PHE A 294 -3.97 -20.47 5.74
C PHE A 294 -3.54 -21.65 4.86
N THR A 295 -4.50 -22.43 4.36
CA THR A 295 -4.23 -23.47 3.35
C THR A 295 -4.42 -22.90 1.93
N TRP A 296 -3.37 -22.90 1.12
CA TRP A 296 -3.35 -22.32 -0.23
C TRP A 296 -3.73 -23.39 -1.27
N ARG A 297 -4.73 -23.11 -2.13
CA ARG A 297 -5.02 -23.92 -3.33
C ARG A 297 -5.24 -22.98 -4.52
N SER A 298 -4.88 -23.41 -5.74
CA SER A 298 -5.01 -22.62 -6.98
C SER A 298 -6.45 -22.10 -7.22
N ILE A 299 -6.59 -20.86 -7.72
CA ILE A 299 -7.87 -20.21 -8.07
C ILE A 299 -8.67 -21.06 -9.09
N HIS A 300 -7.98 -21.72 -10.01
CA HIS A 300 -8.58 -22.55 -11.05
C HIS A 300 -9.32 -23.78 -10.50
N SER A 301 -8.98 -24.22 -9.28
CA SER A 301 -9.64 -25.37 -8.62
C SER A 301 -11.00 -25.05 -7.99
N THR A 302 -11.40 -23.77 -7.88
CA THR A 302 -12.59 -23.37 -7.11
C THR A 302 -13.79 -23.06 -8.01
N LYS A 303 -14.82 -23.91 -7.93
CA LYS A 303 -16.12 -23.71 -8.62
C LYS A 303 -17.03 -22.77 -7.82
N GLY A 304 -17.59 -21.75 -8.48
CA GLY A 304 -18.61 -20.83 -7.94
C GLY A 304 -18.14 -19.39 -7.67
N VAL A 305 -18.93 -18.40 -8.09
CA VAL A 305 -18.62 -16.94 -8.01
C VAL A 305 -18.40 -16.49 -6.57
N ARG A 306 -19.30 -16.83 -5.63
CA ARG A 306 -19.18 -16.47 -4.20
C ARG A 306 -17.88 -16.99 -3.56
N ARG A 307 -17.44 -18.19 -3.95
CA ARG A 307 -16.20 -18.80 -3.45
C ARG A 307 -14.97 -18.14 -4.06
N LYS A 308 -15.03 -17.72 -5.33
CA LYS A 308 -13.99 -16.92 -5.99
C LYS A 308 -13.86 -15.54 -5.33
N THR A 309 -14.95 -14.79 -5.13
CA THR A 309 -14.92 -13.47 -4.47
C THR A 309 -14.37 -13.55 -3.05
N LYS A 310 -14.81 -14.53 -2.25
CA LYS A 310 -14.27 -14.74 -0.90
C LYS A 310 -12.78 -15.06 -0.91
N ARG A 311 -12.26 -15.72 -1.96
CA ARG A 311 -10.83 -16.00 -2.09
C ARG A 311 -10.04 -14.78 -2.53
N VAL A 312 -10.57 -13.96 -3.44
CA VAL A 312 -9.95 -12.68 -3.82
C VAL A 312 -9.80 -11.78 -2.60
N LEU A 313 -10.84 -11.65 -1.78
CA LEU A 313 -10.76 -10.89 -0.53
C LEU A 313 -9.71 -11.46 0.44
N LYS A 314 -9.55 -12.79 0.49
CA LYS A 314 -8.48 -13.45 1.26
C LYS A 314 -7.08 -13.27 0.66
N GLN A 315 -6.93 -12.79 -0.57
CA GLN A 315 -5.59 -12.45 -1.09
C GLN A 315 -5.05 -11.17 -0.47
N PHE A 316 -5.91 -10.31 0.07
CA PHE A 316 -5.50 -9.11 0.79
C PHE A 316 -5.21 -9.36 2.28
N THR A 317 -5.35 -10.60 2.76
CA THR A 317 -4.93 -10.94 4.12
C THR A 317 -3.42 -11.20 4.16
N PRO A 318 -2.75 -10.83 5.26
CA PRO A 318 -1.30 -10.95 5.39
C PRO A 318 -0.82 -12.41 5.30
N HIS A 319 0.45 -12.58 4.94
CA HIS A 319 1.07 -13.90 4.85
C HIS A 319 1.19 -14.56 6.22
N ASP A 320 1.74 -13.82 7.18
CA ASP A 320 1.87 -14.19 8.58
C ASP A 320 1.34 -13.07 9.47
N TRP A 321 0.87 -13.44 10.66
CA TRP A 321 0.39 -12.50 11.67
C TRP A 321 1.18 -12.69 12.96
N THR A 322 1.98 -11.69 13.32
CA THR A 322 2.83 -11.71 14.53
C THR A 322 2.18 -10.91 15.65
N GLU A 323 2.20 -11.47 16.86
CA GLU A 323 1.85 -10.76 18.10
C GLU A 323 2.99 -9.82 18.51
N PHE A 324 2.66 -8.59 18.93
CA PHE A 324 3.63 -7.64 19.49
C PHE A 324 3.37 -7.48 20.99
N ARG A 325 4.42 -7.58 21.80
CA ARG A 325 4.38 -7.29 23.24
C ARG A 325 5.31 -6.12 23.52
N TRP A 326 4.73 -4.99 23.92
CA TRP A 326 5.45 -3.73 24.04
C TRP A 326 6.27 -3.58 25.32
N GLU A 327 6.13 -4.48 26.30
CA GLU A 327 6.88 -4.52 27.58
C GLU A 327 7.20 -3.12 28.17
N GLY A 328 6.23 -2.20 28.14
CA GLY A 328 6.51 -0.77 28.35
C GLY A 328 7.00 -0.40 29.75
N THR A 329 6.88 -1.28 30.73
CA THR A 329 7.35 -1.07 32.10
C THR A 329 8.47 -2.02 32.53
N SER A 330 9.05 -2.80 31.61
CA SER A 330 10.11 -3.76 31.95
C SER A 330 11.42 -3.08 32.36
N SER A 331 11.72 -1.93 31.75
CA SER A 331 12.86 -1.07 32.10
C SER A 331 12.51 0.40 31.90
N PHE A 332 13.26 1.31 32.54
CA PHE A 332 13.09 2.75 32.33
C PHE A 332 13.32 3.15 30.87
N VAL A 333 14.25 2.48 30.17
CA VAL A 333 14.51 2.72 28.74
C VAL A 333 13.31 2.29 27.90
N SER A 334 12.74 1.12 28.18
CA SER A 334 11.51 0.64 27.52
C SER A 334 10.35 1.62 27.73
N TYR A 335 10.21 2.14 28.95
CA TYR A 335 9.20 3.14 29.30
C TYR A 335 9.38 4.44 28.50
N CYS A 336 10.59 4.99 28.48
CA CYS A 336 10.89 6.20 27.71
C CYS A 336 10.68 5.97 26.21
N ALA A 337 11.06 4.80 25.67
CA ALA A 337 10.85 4.47 24.26
C ALA A 337 9.36 4.41 23.91
N VAL A 338 8.55 3.74 24.73
CA VAL A 338 7.09 3.67 24.57
C VAL A 338 6.45 5.05 24.67
N PHE A 339 6.88 5.88 25.63
CA PHE A 339 6.39 7.24 25.76
C PHE A 339 6.72 8.10 24.53
N MET A 340 7.97 8.06 24.06
CA MET A 340 8.40 8.77 22.85
C MET A 340 7.64 8.29 21.62
N LEU A 341 7.37 6.99 21.52
CA LEU A 341 6.54 6.43 20.46
C LEU A 341 5.13 7.00 20.51
N LEU A 342 4.46 6.96 21.67
CA LEU A 342 3.12 7.53 21.87
C LEU A 342 3.07 9.02 21.51
N ALA A 343 4.06 9.80 21.96
CA ALA A 343 4.15 11.23 21.67
C ALA A 343 4.35 11.48 20.16
N THR A 344 5.14 10.67 19.48
CA THR A 344 5.35 10.77 18.02
C THR A 344 4.08 10.43 17.25
N PHE A 345 3.35 9.39 17.67
CA PHE A 345 2.05 9.07 17.09
C PHE A 345 1.05 10.21 17.28
N LEU A 346 0.94 10.74 18.49
CA LEU A 346 0.04 11.87 18.78
C LEU A 346 0.40 13.11 17.95
N ALA A 347 1.69 13.44 17.83
CA ALA A 347 2.15 14.54 16.97
C ALA A 347 1.83 14.29 15.49
N ALA A 348 2.03 13.06 15.00
CA ALA A 348 1.71 12.68 13.64
C ALA A 348 0.19 12.74 13.36
N GLU A 349 -0.65 12.44 14.34
CA GLU A 349 -2.11 12.52 14.23
C GLU A 349 -2.62 13.96 14.24
N LEU A 350 -2.01 14.85 15.02
CA LEU A 350 -2.36 16.28 15.03
C LEU A 350 -1.92 16.99 13.74
N ASN A 351 -0.79 16.57 13.14
CA ASN A 351 -0.19 17.26 12.00
C ASN A 351 -1.14 17.45 10.80
N PRO A 352 -1.93 16.45 10.36
CA PRO A 352 -2.96 16.64 9.33
C PRO A 352 -3.98 17.74 9.67
N PHE A 353 -4.41 17.91 10.92
CA PHE A 353 -5.38 18.94 11.29
C PHE A 353 -4.80 20.35 11.14
N TYR A 354 -3.55 20.54 11.55
CA TYR A 354 -2.82 21.80 11.31
C TYR A 354 -2.56 22.02 9.83
N LEU A 355 -2.20 20.98 9.08
CA LEU A 355 -1.96 21.11 7.65
C LEU A 355 -3.24 21.52 6.91
N LYS A 356 -4.39 20.93 7.27
CA LYS A 356 -5.70 21.30 6.74
C LYS A 356 -6.06 22.76 7.04
N SER A 357 -5.85 23.22 8.27
CA SER A 357 -6.17 24.59 8.66
C SER A 357 -5.25 25.62 7.99
N LEU A 358 -3.95 25.33 7.89
CA LEU A 358 -2.97 26.20 7.23
C LEU A 358 -3.23 26.33 5.73
N LEU A 359 -3.52 25.21 5.05
CA LEU A 359 -3.74 25.16 3.59
C LEU A 359 -5.18 25.47 3.16
N TRP A 360 -6.08 25.78 4.11
CA TRP A 360 -7.50 26.03 3.85
C TRP A 360 -8.19 24.89 3.09
N MET A 361 -7.98 23.66 3.54
CA MET A 361 -8.64 22.49 2.97
C MET A 361 -9.86 22.11 3.80
N GLU A 362 -11.05 22.13 3.19
CA GLU A 362 -12.30 21.83 3.88
C GLU A 362 -12.37 20.35 4.30
N PRO A 363 -12.85 20.00 5.51
CA PRO A 363 -12.95 18.60 5.94
C PRO A 363 -13.75 17.69 4.99
N SER A 364 -14.70 18.26 4.25
CA SER A 364 -15.55 17.56 3.27
C SER A 364 -14.87 17.34 1.91
N HIS A 365 -13.68 17.90 1.70
CA HIS A 365 -13.01 17.89 0.40
C HIS A 365 -12.56 16.47 0.02
N PRO A 366 -12.82 15.96 -1.21
CA PRO A 366 -12.54 14.56 -1.59
C PRO A 366 -11.08 14.10 -1.47
N ILE A 367 -10.14 15.04 -1.49
CA ILE A 367 -8.70 14.79 -1.32
C ILE A 367 -8.36 14.47 0.13
N ILE A 368 -9.17 14.98 1.06
CA ILE A 368 -9.06 14.68 2.48
C ILE A 368 -9.85 13.40 2.72
N ILE A 369 -9.16 12.27 2.70
CA ILE A 369 -9.68 11.05 3.31
C ILE A 369 -9.49 11.25 4.82
N SER A 370 -10.58 11.53 5.52
CA SER A 370 -10.63 11.64 6.99
C SER A 370 -10.41 10.29 7.65
#